data_AF-A0A1V9YVK8-F1
#
_entry.id   AF-A0A1V9YVK8-F1
#
_cell.length_a   1.000
_cell.length_b   1.000
_cell.length_c   1.000
_cell.angle_alpha   90.00
_cell.angle_beta   90.00
_cell.angle_gamma   90.00
#
_symmetry.space_group_name_H-M   'P 1'
#
loop_
_entity.id
_entity.type
_entity.pdbx_description
1 polymer ?
#
loop_
_entity_poly.entity_id
_entity_poly.type
_entity_poly.pdbx_seq_one_letter_code
_entity_poly.pdbx_strand_id
1 'polypeptide(L)'
;MEAKQIRDEQSQKEIEDLRVKDAEDYNKLKIKLETDIQTLEQQLEEMRATYQLNTEKLEYNYRVLTERDMENSATLSQQKRKLSRLKDALSSLIQKYTQTDAQQRHQNTELTEEYRRITKQYKDLQKKFQHFEENDSRKYDEVWAMHETEALEQINKVLQADRIIHEQQLGFVWVPPGCDLNHVDAVVLRKQNEESQLKTGVQEAQTNSKPNLDHRISSAKLKYMLKLLASEAGFLVNSSVLQAIENMDDDEAELVRADSILKSLGVESEGEMERLLSCFFHDVAPPREEPRNIQLNREGAEIAKRLGLKIHPDDVIQVIKKFVEVLKNLELNEEKKIRGTRGARRQKEKVEEEKLNGMMLNRKDQKKFWLRAQRVLPILSYRVWTSLEKGLIEYLRILNQRKTLIDEVSGLQAQNVELKGLLRQYLGSAVNDELLIPPTQMIRVQEPSHQ
;
A
#
# COMPACT_ATOMS: atom_id res chain seq x y z
N MET A 1 -74.87 152.88 13.96
CA MET A 1 -75.42 151.53 14.18
C MET A 1 -74.91 150.51 13.15
N GLU A 2 -74.56 150.92 11.92
CA GLU A 2 -74.09 150.04 10.84
C GLU A 2 -72.71 149.39 11.09
N ALA A 3 -71.75 150.11 11.68
CA ALA A 3 -70.42 149.55 11.98
C ALA A 3 -70.43 148.42 13.01
N LYS A 4 -71.51 148.31 13.81
CA LYS A 4 -71.72 147.21 14.75
C LYS A 4 -72.31 145.99 14.03
N GLN A 5 -73.30 146.20 13.15
CA GLN A 5 -73.87 145.15 12.30
C GLN A 5 -72.82 144.49 11.39
N ILE A 6 -71.93 145.25 10.76
CA ILE A 6 -70.89 144.68 9.88
C ILE A 6 -69.89 143.83 10.68
N ARG A 7 -69.56 144.25 11.90
CA ARG A 7 -68.66 143.50 12.79
C ARG A 7 -69.34 142.24 13.32
N ASP A 8 -70.61 142.34 13.69
CA ASP A 8 -71.42 141.21 14.13
C ASP A 8 -71.59 140.20 12.97
N GLU A 9 -71.80 140.66 11.73
CA GLU A 9 -71.84 139.81 10.52
C GLU A 9 -70.49 139.17 10.20
N GLN A 10 -69.37 139.87 10.41
CA GLN A 10 -68.02 139.31 10.23
C GLN A 10 -67.73 138.24 11.29
N SER A 11 -68.03 138.50 12.56
CA SER A 11 -67.92 137.50 13.63
C SER A 11 -68.86 136.31 13.39
N GLN A 12 -70.05 136.54 12.80
CA GLN A 12 -70.98 135.47 12.45
C GLN A 12 -70.46 134.61 11.29
N LYS A 13 -69.86 135.22 10.26
CA LYS A 13 -69.17 134.50 9.18
C LYS A 13 -67.95 133.73 9.67
N GLU A 14 -67.16 134.31 10.57
CA GLU A 14 -66.02 133.61 11.18
C GLU A 14 -66.48 132.40 12.01
N ILE A 15 -67.60 132.52 12.75
CA ILE A 15 -68.21 131.39 13.45
C ILE A 15 -68.71 130.33 12.46
N GLU A 16 -69.30 130.73 11.34
CA GLU A 16 -69.75 129.80 10.28
C GLU A 16 -68.56 129.09 9.61
N ASP A 17 -67.49 129.80 9.27
CA ASP A 17 -66.27 129.23 8.70
C ASP A 17 -65.56 128.28 9.67
N LEU A 18 -65.53 128.62 10.97
CA LEU A 18 -65.01 127.72 12.00
C LEU A 18 -65.87 126.46 12.13
N ARG A 19 -67.20 126.57 12.08
CA ARG A 19 -68.11 125.41 12.09
C ARG A 19 -67.90 124.51 10.87
N VAL A 20 -67.67 125.10 9.69
CA VAL A 20 -67.38 124.33 8.47
C VAL A 20 -66.04 123.63 8.57
N LYS A 21 -64.99 124.33 9.03
CA LYS A 21 -63.66 123.73 9.24
C LYS A 21 -63.69 122.60 10.28
N ASP A 22 -64.35 122.81 11.41
CA ASP A 22 -64.51 121.78 12.44
C ASP A 22 -65.30 120.57 11.92
N ALA A 23 -66.33 120.79 11.10
CA ALA A 23 -67.09 119.72 10.45
C ALA A 23 -66.27 118.96 9.38
N GLU A 24 -65.45 119.68 8.61
CA GLU A 24 -64.53 119.08 7.63
C GLU A 24 -63.42 118.29 8.29
N ASP A 25 -62.81 118.82 9.36
CA ASP A 25 -61.75 118.14 10.09
C ASP A 25 -62.29 116.95 10.87
N TYR A 26 -63.52 117.05 11.41
CA TYR A 26 -64.26 115.91 11.94
C TYR A 26 -64.52 114.85 10.86
N ASN A 27 -64.98 115.25 9.67
CA ASN A 27 -65.21 114.30 8.57
C ASN A 27 -63.90 113.66 8.07
N LYS A 28 -62.81 114.42 7.95
CA LYS A 28 -61.49 113.87 7.60
C LYS A 28 -61.00 112.89 8.66
N LEU A 29 -61.16 113.21 9.94
CA LEU A 29 -60.78 112.33 11.04
C LEU A 29 -61.65 111.08 11.06
N LYS A 30 -62.96 111.23 10.85
CA LYS A 30 -63.92 110.12 10.76
C LYS A 30 -63.56 109.19 9.61
N ILE A 31 -63.31 109.72 8.41
CA ILE A 31 -62.89 108.91 7.26
C ILE A 31 -61.58 108.18 7.57
N LYS A 32 -60.58 108.86 8.16
CA LYS A 32 -59.30 108.22 8.53
C LYS A 32 -59.51 107.08 9.54
N LEU A 33 -60.30 107.31 10.58
CA LEU A 33 -60.59 106.29 11.58
C LEU A 33 -61.40 105.12 11.00
N GLU A 34 -62.37 105.40 10.13
CA GLU A 34 -63.14 104.36 9.42
C GLU A 34 -62.24 103.57 8.46
N THR A 35 -61.31 104.22 7.75
CA THR A 35 -60.32 103.51 6.92
C THR A 35 -59.35 102.70 7.76
N ASP A 36 -58.87 103.23 8.89
CA ASP A 36 -57.96 102.52 9.78
C ASP A 36 -58.68 101.30 10.40
N ILE A 37 -59.93 101.44 10.84
CA ILE A 37 -60.76 100.34 11.31
C ILE A 37 -60.92 99.28 10.21
N GLN A 38 -61.26 99.68 8.98
CA GLN A 38 -61.39 98.74 7.86
C GLN A 38 -60.08 98.00 7.56
N THR A 39 -58.93 98.69 7.58
CA THR A 39 -57.63 98.04 7.36
C THR A 39 -57.27 97.08 8.48
N LEU A 40 -57.57 97.42 9.73
CA LEU A 40 -57.33 96.55 10.89
C LEU A 40 -58.27 95.33 10.86
N GLU A 41 -59.53 95.52 10.47
CA GLU A 41 -60.47 94.42 10.26
C GLU A 41 -59.99 93.48 9.15
N GLN A 42 -59.54 94.04 8.01
CA GLN A 42 -58.96 93.24 6.94
C GLN A 42 -57.72 92.46 7.40
N GLN A 43 -56.79 93.10 8.12
CA GLN A 43 -55.61 92.44 8.66
C GLN A 43 -55.95 91.34 9.65
N LEU A 44 -56.99 91.53 10.47
CA LEU A 44 -57.47 90.53 11.41
C LEU A 44 -58.08 89.34 10.65
N GLU A 45 -58.90 89.59 9.64
CA GLU A 45 -59.51 88.55 8.79
C GLU A 45 -58.42 87.74 8.04
N GLU A 46 -57.42 88.41 7.46
CA GLU A 46 -56.26 87.77 6.81
C GLU A 46 -55.46 86.92 7.81
N MET A 47 -55.17 87.47 8.99
CA MET A 47 -54.48 86.75 10.06
C MET A 47 -55.29 85.51 10.49
N ARG A 48 -56.61 85.63 10.64
CA ARG A 48 -57.49 84.50 10.97
C ARG A 48 -57.45 83.42 9.89
N ALA A 49 -57.51 83.79 8.61
CA ALA A 49 -57.42 82.87 7.49
C ALA A 49 -56.06 82.14 7.45
N THR A 50 -54.96 82.86 7.68
CA THR A 50 -53.62 82.25 7.72
C THR A 50 -53.46 81.29 8.90
N TYR A 51 -53.96 81.63 10.09
CA TYR A 51 -53.95 80.72 11.22
C TYR A 51 -54.80 79.48 10.96
N GLN A 52 -56.00 79.62 10.39
CA GLN A 52 -56.84 78.48 10.04
C GLN A 52 -56.12 77.55 9.04
N LEU A 53 -55.52 78.09 7.98
CA LEU A 53 -54.74 77.30 7.03
C LEU A 53 -53.54 76.62 7.69
N ASN A 54 -52.85 77.32 8.60
CA ASN A 54 -51.72 76.75 9.33
C ASN A 54 -52.16 75.63 10.28
N THR A 55 -53.31 75.77 10.93
CA THR A 55 -53.88 74.69 11.75
C THR A 55 -54.23 73.47 10.90
N GLU A 56 -54.88 73.66 9.75
CA GLU A 56 -55.19 72.55 8.82
C GLU A 56 -53.92 71.89 8.26
N LYS A 57 -52.89 72.67 7.94
CA LYS A 57 -51.58 72.15 7.51
C LYS A 57 -50.91 71.35 8.62
N LEU A 58 -50.95 71.82 9.86
CA LEU A 58 -50.36 71.11 10.99
C LEU A 58 -51.12 69.82 11.27
N GLU A 59 -52.45 69.84 11.22
CA GLU A 59 -53.27 68.64 11.35
C GLU A 59 -52.99 67.63 10.24
N TYR A 60 -52.86 68.09 8.99
CA TYR A 60 -52.48 67.23 7.87
C TYR A 60 -51.10 66.61 8.10
N ASN A 61 -50.10 67.42 8.45
CA ASN A 61 -48.75 66.94 8.74
C ASN A 61 -48.74 65.92 9.88
N TYR A 62 -49.51 66.18 10.95
CA TYR A 62 -49.66 65.26 12.07
C TYR A 62 -50.28 63.93 11.62
N ARG A 63 -51.39 63.96 10.87
CA ARG A 63 -52.03 62.75 10.34
C ARG A 63 -51.08 61.94 9.47
N VAL A 64 -50.37 62.60 8.54
CA VAL A 64 -49.39 61.94 7.67
C VAL A 64 -48.25 61.31 8.47
N LEU A 65 -47.74 61.99 9.50
CA LEU A 65 -46.72 61.43 10.38
C LEU A 65 -47.25 60.24 11.17
N THR A 66 -48.48 60.31 11.69
CA THR A 66 -49.07 59.17 12.41
C THR A 66 -49.29 57.95 11.52
N GLU A 67 -49.75 58.13 10.28
CA GLU A 67 -49.90 57.04 9.31
C GLU A 67 -48.54 56.42 8.98
N ARG A 68 -47.52 57.26 8.72
CA ARG A 68 -46.15 56.78 8.50
C ARG A 68 -45.59 56.02 9.69
N ASP A 69 -45.86 56.47 10.91
CA ASP A 69 -45.43 55.78 12.12
C ASP A 69 -46.15 54.44 12.30
N MET A 70 -47.44 54.37 11.97
CA MET A 70 -48.20 53.11 11.96
C MET A 70 -47.64 52.13 10.92
N GLU A 71 -47.38 52.58 9.69
CA GLU A 71 -46.76 51.78 8.63
C GLU A 71 -45.35 51.32 9.00
N ASN A 72 -44.51 52.22 9.52
CA ASN A 72 -43.17 51.90 9.99
C ASN A 72 -43.19 50.91 11.16
N SER A 73 -44.13 51.06 12.10
CA SER A 73 -44.30 50.12 13.21
C SER A 73 -44.76 48.74 12.72
N ALA A 74 -45.68 48.69 11.76
CA ALA A 74 -46.14 47.45 11.15
C ALA A 74 -45.02 46.72 10.40
N THR A 75 -44.24 47.44 9.58
CA THR A 75 -43.10 46.88 8.85
C THR A 75 -41.99 46.41 9.80
N LEU A 76 -41.69 47.16 10.86
CA LEU A 76 -40.74 46.75 11.91
C LEU A 76 -41.19 45.47 12.62
N SER A 77 -42.49 45.35 12.95
CA SER A 77 -43.06 44.16 13.56
C SER A 77 -42.95 42.94 12.63
N GLN A 78 -43.24 43.10 11.34
CA GLN A 78 -43.08 42.05 10.33
C GLN A 78 -41.61 41.62 10.19
N GLN A 79 -40.68 42.58 10.14
CA GLN A 79 -39.24 42.31 10.09
C GLN A 79 -38.74 41.60 11.35
N LYS A 80 -39.17 42.01 12.54
CA LYS A 80 -38.85 41.34 13.81
C LYS A 80 -39.33 39.87 13.82
N ARG A 81 -40.55 39.60 13.34
CA ARG A 81 -41.07 38.23 13.21
C ARG A 81 -40.24 37.41 12.23
N LYS A 82 -39.88 37.99 11.07
CA LYS A 82 -39.02 37.32 10.08
C LYS A 82 -37.64 37.02 10.67
N LEU A 83 -37.06 37.96 11.40
CA LEU A 83 -35.77 37.78 12.08
C LEU A 83 -35.84 36.65 13.12
N SER A 84 -36.90 36.58 13.92
CA SER A 84 -37.09 35.48 14.89
C SER A 84 -37.12 34.12 14.18
N ARG A 85 -37.94 33.97 13.14
CA ARG A 85 -38.03 32.70 12.37
C ARG A 85 -36.68 32.29 11.77
N LEU A 86 -35.93 33.25 11.23
CA LEU A 86 -34.60 32.97 10.67
C LEU A 86 -33.60 32.59 11.76
N LYS A 87 -33.66 33.22 12.94
CA LYS A 87 -32.83 32.85 14.09
C LYS A 87 -33.16 31.44 14.59
N ASP A 88 -34.44 31.09 14.69
CA ASP A 88 -34.87 29.76 15.11
C ASP A 88 -34.46 28.69 14.09
N ALA A 89 -34.62 28.98 12.80
CA ALA A 89 -34.16 28.11 11.71
C ALA A 89 -32.64 27.91 11.76
N LEU A 90 -31.86 28.98 11.93
CA LEU A 90 -30.41 28.91 12.08
C LEU A 90 -30.02 28.06 13.29
N SER A 91 -30.63 28.31 14.45
CA SER A 91 -30.37 27.54 15.68
C SER A 91 -30.65 26.05 15.48
N SER A 92 -31.79 25.72 14.84
CA SER A 92 -32.14 24.33 14.52
C SER A 92 -31.14 23.67 13.56
N LEU A 93 -30.61 24.42 12.58
CA LEU A 93 -29.63 23.93 11.63
C LEU A 93 -28.27 23.71 12.30
N ILE A 94 -27.85 24.63 13.18
CA ILE A 94 -26.65 24.50 14.00
C ILE A 94 -26.76 23.23 14.88
N GLN A 95 -27.89 23.01 15.54
CA GLN A 95 -28.08 21.82 16.38
C GLN A 95 -28.03 20.52 15.58
N LYS A 96 -28.64 20.48 14.38
CA LYS A 96 -28.54 19.31 13.48
C LYS A 96 -27.11 19.07 13.02
N TYR A 97 -26.38 20.15 12.68
CA TYR A 97 -24.99 20.04 12.29
C TYR A 97 -24.12 19.51 13.42
N THR A 98 -24.25 20.04 14.64
CA THR A 98 -23.45 19.56 15.78
C THR A 98 -23.78 18.13 16.15
N GLN A 99 -25.05 17.71 16.05
CA GLN A 99 -25.46 16.32 16.28
C GLN A 99 -24.86 15.37 15.23
N THR A 100 -24.93 15.74 13.94
CA THR A 100 -24.40 14.91 12.85
C THR A 100 -22.89 14.84 12.88
N ASP A 101 -22.19 15.94 13.15
CA ASP A 101 -20.73 15.97 13.33
C ASP A 101 -20.30 15.11 14.52
N ALA A 102 -21.01 15.17 15.65
CA ALA A 102 -20.72 14.30 16.81
C ALA A 102 -20.92 12.81 16.49
N GLN A 103 -22.00 12.44 15.79
CA GLN A 103 -22.25 11.07 15.35
C GLN A 103 -21.19 10.56 14.39
N GLN A 104 -20.81 11.37 13.39
CA GLN A 104 -19.78 11.01 12.42
C GLN A 104 -18.41 10.88 13.10
N ARG A 105 -18.07 11.75 14.04
CA ARG A 105 -16.85 11.62 14.85
C ARG A 105 -16.83 10.32 15.64
N HIS A 106 -17.95 9.95 16.28
CA HIS A 106 -18.06 8.69 17.00
C HIS A 106 -17.88 7.48 16.07
N GLN A 107 -18.58 7.45 14.94
CA GLN A 107 -18.44 6.37 13.95
C GLN A 107 -17.01 6.27 13.41
N ASN A 108 -16.37 7.39 13.14
CA ASN A 108 -14.98 7.42 12.71
C ASN A 108 -14.04 6.86 13.80
N THR A 109 -14.27 7.19 15.07
CA THR A 109 -13.47 6.62 16.17
C THR A 109 -13.67 5.12 16.28
N GLU A 110 -14.91 4.62 16.23
CA GLU A 110 -15.23 3.18 16.28
C GLU A 110 -14.59 2.43 15.11
N LEU A 111 -14.79 2.90 13.87
CA LEU A 111 -14.20 2.28 12.68
C LEU A 111 -12.67 2.28 12.73
N THR A 112 -12.06 3.35 13.27
CA THR A 112 -10.60 3.41 13.43
C THR A 112 -10.10 2.41 14.47
N GLU A 113 -10.82 2.22 15.57
CA GLU A 113 -10.49 1.23 16.59
C GLU A 113 -10.67 -0.20 16.08
N GLU A 114 -11.76 -0.50 15.38
CA GLU A 114 -11.97 -1.80 14.73
C GLU A 114 -10.89 -2.08 13.69
N TYR A 115 -10.53 -1.10 12.87
CA TYR A 115 -9.44 -1.22 11.91
C TYR A 115 -8.11 -1.53 12.61
N ARG A 116 -7.78 -0.82 13.69
CA ARG A 116 -6.57 -1.10 14.49
C ARG A 116 -6.60 -2.51 15.09
N ARG A 117 -7.74 -2.95 15.61
CA ARG A 117 -7.93 -4.29 16.19
C ARG A 117 -7.75 -5.38 15.15
N ILE A 118 -8.40 -5.27 13.99
CA ILE A 118 -8.28 -6.22 12.88
C ILE A 118 -6.85 -6.25 12.36
N THR A 119 -6.20 -5.09 12.22
CA THR A 119 -4.80 -4.99 11.79
C THR A 119 -3.86 -5.70 12.78
N LYS A 120 -4.10 -5.54 14.09
CA LYS A 120 -3.35 -6.27 15.13
C LYS A 120 -3.58 -7.78 15.03
N GLN A 121 -4.83 -8.21 14.91
CA GLN A 121 -5.18 -9.63 14.73
C GLN A 121 -4.53 -10.22 13.48
N TYR A 122 -4.49 -9.48 12.37
CA TYR A 122 -3.83 -9.90 11.14
C TYR A 122 -2.32 -10.08 11.33
N LYS A 123 -1.65 -9.11 11.99
CA LYS A 123 -0.22 -9.21 12.31
C LYS A 123 0.08 -10.39 13.25
N ASP A 124 -0.76 -10.62 14.25
CA ASP A 124 -0.61 -11.74 15.17
C ASP A 124 -0.85 -13.08 14.45
N LEU A 125 -1.82 -13.14 13.54
CA LEU A 125 -2.07 -14.32 12.72
C LEU A 125 -0.90 -14.60 11.77
N GLN A 126 -0.31 -13.57 11.16
CA GLN A 126 0.86 -13.72 10.30
C GLN A 126 2.07 -14.26 11.09
N LYS A 127 2.30 -13.75 12.31
CA LYS A 127 3.36 -14.28 13.20
C LYS A 127 3.10 -15.72 13.60
N LYS A 128 1.85 -16.06 13.94
CA LYS A 128 1.46 -17.44 14.26
C LYS A 128 1.69 -18.35 13.05
N PHE A 129 1.27 -17.93 11.86
CA PHE A 129 1.46 -18.70 10.63
C PHE A 129 2.94 -18.99 10.38
N GLN A 130 3.81 -17.98 10.44
CA GLN A 130 5.26 -18.18 10.31
C GLN A 130 5.80 -19.14 11.37
N HIS A 131 5.39 -18.97 12.63
CA HIS A 131 5.81 -19.87 13.71
C HIS A 131 5.34 -21.31 13.51
N PHE A 132 4.11 -21.51 13.01
CA PHE A 132 3.60 -22.83 12.67
C PHE A 132 4.33 -23.43 11.48
N GLU A 133 4.59 -22.67 10.42
CA GLU A 133 5.39 -23.15 9.28
C GLU A 133 6.79 -23.63 9.71
N GLU A 134 7.48 -22.84 10.54
CA GLU A 134 8.81 -23.19 11.05
C GLU A 134 8.76 -24.43 11.96
N ASN A 135 7.80 -24.49 12.89
CA ASN A 135 7.66 -25.63 13.80
C ASN A 135 7.22 -26.90 13.08
N ASP A 136 6.29 -26.82 12.15
CA ASP A 136 5.77 -27.98 11.42
C ASP A 136 6.83 -28.52 10.47
N SER A 137 7.62 -27.65 9.82
CA SER A 137 8.77 -28.06 9.02
C SER A 137 9.82 -28.77 9.88
N ARG A 138 10.17 -28.20 11.04
CA ARG A 138 11.12 -28.83 11.98
C ARG A 138 10.64 -30.19 12.47
N LYS A 139 9.40 -30.28 12.94
CA LYS A 139 8.82 -31.54 13.41
C LYS A 139 8.78 -32.57 12.29
N TYR A 140 8.46 -32.16 11.08
CA TYR A 140 8.46 -33.04 9.91
C TYR A 140 9.87 -33.59 9.66
N ASP A 141 10.88 -32.73 9.64
CA ASP A 141 12.28 -33.13 9.43
C ASP A 141 12.79 -34.04 10.55
N GLU A 142 12.45 -33.76 11.82
CA GLU A 142 12.79 -34.60 12.98
C GLU A 142 12.17 -36.00 12.88
N VAL A 143 10.86 -36.07 12.58
CA VAL A 143 10.15 -37.34 12.43
C VAL A 143 10.66 -38.11 11.20
N TRP A 144 10.97 -37.41 10.11
CA TRP A 144 11.56 -38.02 8.93
C TRP A 144 12.93 -38.64 9.25
N ALA A 145 13.82 -37.89 9.90
CA ALA A 145 15.15 -38.38 10.30
C ALA A 145 15.06 -39.57 11.27
N MET A 146 14.13 -39.53 12.22
CA MET A 146 13.90 -40.66 13.13
C MET A 146 13.48 -41.93 12.37
N HIS A 147 12.51 -41.84 11.45
CA HIS A 147 12.08 -43.00 10.67
C HIS A 147 13.10 -43.45 9.62
N GLU A 148 13.87 -42.53 9.06
CA GLU A 148 14.97 -42.84 8.16
C GLU A 148 16.07 -43.64 8.87
N THR A 149 16.48 -43.19 10.06
CA THR A 149 17.47 -43.92 10.87
C THR A 149 16.95 -45.30 11.30
N GLU A 150 15.69 -45.40 11.72
CA GLU A 150 15.04 -46.68 12.05
C GLU A 150 15.02 -47.63 10.83
N ALA A 151 14.64 -47.12 9.66
CA ALA A 151 14.63 -47.90 8.43
C ALA A 151 16.04 -48.37 8.03
N LEU A 152 17.06 -47.50 8.14
CA LEU A 152 18.45 -47.86 7.88
C LEU A 152 18.96 -48.92 8.86
N GLU A 153 18.58 -48.85 10.14
CA GLU A 153 18.94 -49.87 11.13
C GLU A 153 18.35 -51.24 10.75
N GLN A 154 17.08 -51.29 10.35
CA GLN A 154 16.43 -52.53 9.90
C GLN A 154 17.06 -53.07 8.62
N ILE A 155 17.34 -52.20 7.65
CA ILE A 155 18.05 -52.58 6.41
C ILE A 155 19.43 -53.15 6.73
N ASN A 156 20.18 -52.52 7.64
CA ASN A 156 21.50 -53.01 8.05
C ASN A 156 21.41 -54.39 8.72
N LYS A 157 20.41 -54.63 9.58
CA LYS A 157 20.17 -55.96 10.17
C LYS A 157 19.90 -57.01 9.09
N VAL A 158 19.09 -56.66 8.10
CA VAL A 158 18.77 -57.55 6.98
C VAL A 158 20.00 -57.82 6.10
N LEU A 159 20.83 -56.82 5.83
CA LEU A 159 22.09 -56.99 5.09
C LEU A 159 23.12 -57.82 5.87
N GLN A 160 23.19 -57.66 7.19
CA GLN A 160 24.03 -58.50 8.04
C GLN A 160 23.55 -59.96 8.03
N ALA A 161 22.24 -60.20 8.10
CA ALA A 161 21.69 -61.54 7.95
C ALA A 161 22.01 -62.14 6.57
N ASP A 162 21.88 -61.35 5.51
CA ASP A 162 22.25 -61.75 4.15
C ASP A 162 23.72 -62.14 4.04
N ARG A 163 24.61 -61.34 4.64
CA ARG A 163 26.04 -61.63 4.71
C ARG A 163 26.33 -62.95 5.42
N ILE A 164 25.73 -63.17 6.58
CA ILE A 164 25.91 -64.39 7.36
C ILE A 164 25.42 -65.61 6.57
N ILE A 165 24.26 -65.53 5.92
CA ILE A 165 23.72 -66.64 5.11
C ILE A 165 24.64 -66.94 3.92
N HIS A 166 25.10 -65.92 3.20
CA HIS A 166 26.00 -66.10 2.06
C HIS A 166 27.36 -66.70 2.45
N GLU A 167 27.99 -66.16 3.50
CA GLU A 167 29.30 -66.64 3.95
C GLU A 167 29.23 -68.01 4.64
N GLN A 168 28.27 -68.24 5.55
CA GLN A 168 28.24 -69.44 6.38
C GLN A 168 27.47 -70.62 5.75
N GLN A 169 26.33 -70.36 5.10
CA GLN A 169 25.47 -71.45 4.59
C GLN A 169 25.77 -71.77 3.13
N LEU A 170 25.96 -70.75 2.30
CA LEU A 170 26.19 -70.93 0.86
C LEU A 170 27.68 -71.04 0.49
N GLY A 171 28.58 -70.52 1.34
CA GLY A 171 30.02 -70.50 1.09
C GLY A 171 30.44 -69.56 -0.04
N PHE A 172 29.61 -68.58 -0.39
CA PHE A 172 29.92 -67.59 -1.42
C PHE A 172 30.46 -66.30 -0.80
N VAL A 173 31.27 -65.57 -1.58
CA VAL A 173 31.73 -64.23 -1.19
C VAL A 173 30.54 -63.28 -1.24
N TRP A 174 30.21 -62.69 -0.10
CA TRP A 174 29.15 -61.70 -0.02
C TRP A 174 29.61 -60.36 -0.61
N VAL A 175 28.80 -59.80 -1.51
CA VAL A 175 29.02 -58.48 -2.10
C VAL A 175 27.85 -57.58 -1.67
N PRO A 176 28.12 -56.42 -1.04
CA PRO A 176 27.06 -55.49 -0.67
C PRO A 176 26.26 -55.07 -1.91
N PRO A 177 24.92 -55.09 -1.87
CA PRO A 177 24.12 -54.58 -2.97
C PRO A 177 24.43 -53.09 -3.18
N GLY A 178 24.73 -52.69 -4.41
CA GLY A 178 25.15 -51.32 -4.79
C GLY A 178 24.08 -50.23 -4.65
N CYS A 179 23.05 -50.47 -3.84
CA CYS A 179 22.03 -49.51 -3.50
C CYS A 179 22.60 -48.52 -2.48
N ASP A 180 23.29 -47.50 -2.98
CA ASP A 180 23.83 -46.42 -2.14
C ASP A 180 22.65 -45.60 -1.58
N LEU A 181 22.17 -45.99 -0.39
CA LEU A 181 21.05 -45.33 0.29
C LEU A 181 21.46 -43.90 0.68
N ASN A 182 22.72 -43.75 1.11
CA ASN A 182 23.33 -42.52 1.63
C ASN A 182 23.61 -41.45 0.56
N HIS A 183 23.63 -41.79 -0.73
CA HIS A 183 23.98 -40.84 -1.80
C HIS A 183 22.97 -39.70 -1.97
N VAL A 184 21.77 -39.83 -1.39
CA VAL A 184 20.72 -38.78 -1.46
C VAL A 184 20.83 -37.79 -0.29
N ASP A 185 21.44 -38.16 0.84
CA ASP A 185 21.67 -37.26 1.98
C ASP A 185 22.59 -36.08 1.64
N ALA A 186 23.56 -36.30 0.74
CA ALA A 186 24.48 -35.26 0.32
C ALA A 186 23.80 -34.08 -0.40
N VAL A 187 22.64 -34.30 -1.03
CA VAL A 187 21.87 -33.26 -1.73
C VAL A 187 21.06 -32.41 -0.73
N VAL A 188 20.54 -33.03 0.33
CA VAL A 188 19.79 -32.34 1.41
C VAL A 188 20.73 -31.51 2.28
N LEU A 189 21.90 -32.05 2.64
CA LEU A 189 22.93 -31.33 3.40
C LEU A 189 23.59 -30.19 2.60
N ARG A 190 23.76 -30.34 1.28
CA ARG A 190 24.28 -29.25 0.42
C ARG A 190 23.33 -28.05 0.35
N LYS A 191 22.01 -28.27 0.26
CA LYS A 191 21.03 -27.18 0.21
C LYS A 191 20.95 -26.38 1.52
N GLN A 192 21.07 -27.02 2.67
CA GLN A 192 21.10 -26.31 3.97
C GLN A 192 22.33 -25.39 4.11
N ASN A 193 23.47 -25.78 3.54
CA ASN A 193 24.67 -24.94 3.49
C ASN A 193 24.56 -23.77 2.49
N GLU A 194 23.92 -23.98 1.33
CA GLU A 194 23.69 -22.92 0.34
C GLU A 194 22.68 -21.87 0.84
N GLU A 195 21.59 -22.29 1.51
CA GLU A 195 20.61 -21.37 2.11
C GLU A 195 21.17 -20.55 3.29
N SER A 196 22.16 -21.08 4.00
CA SER A 196 22.85 -20.38 5.08
C SER A 196 23.81 -19.29 4.57
N GLN A 197 24.41 -19.48 3.40
CA GLN A 197 25.30 -18.49 2.76
C GLN A 197 24.53 -17.33 2.10
N LEU A 198 23.32 -17.58 1.58
CA LEU A 198 22.47 -16.55 0.98
C LEU A 198 21.87 -15.56 2.01
N LYS A 199 21.84 -15.92 3.31
CA LYS A 199 21.34 -15.04 4.39
C LYS A 199 22.40 -14.09 4.95
N THR A 200 23.68 -14.29 4.66
CA THR A 200 24.77 -13.43 5.16
C THR A 200 25.15 -12.28 4.21
N GLY A 201 24.59 -12.23 2.99
CA GLY A 201 24.96 -11.25 1.96
C GLY A 201 24.04 -10.02 1.80
N VAL A 202 23.09 -9.78 2.71
CA VAL A 202 22.07 -8.70 2.55
C VAL A 202 22.17 -7.61 3.63
N GLN A 203 23.30 -7.49 4.33
CA GLN A 203 23.60 -6.31 5.14
C GLN A 203 24.90 -5.69 4.64
N GLU A 204 24.88 -4.36 4.55
CA GLU A 204 25.95 -3.47 4.05
C GLU A 204 25.94 -3.12 2.55
N ALA A 205 24.93 -2.35 2.14
CA ALA A 205 25.07 -1.38 1.05
C ALA A 205 24.06 -0.22 1.20
N GLN A 206 24.16 0.54 2.28
CA GLN A 206 23.53 1.86 2.39
C GLN A 206 24.51 2.87 2.98
N THR A 207 25.55 3.18 2.22
CA THR A 207 26.31 4.43 2.34
C THR A 207 26.74 4.80 0.93
N ASN A 208 26.06 5.79 0.34
CA ASN A 208 26.66 6.67 -0.66
C ASN A 208 25.79 7.92 -0.82
N SER A 209 26.20 8.95 -0.08
CA SER A 209 26.36 10.34 -0.54
C SER A 209 25.56 10.75 -1.77
N LYS A 210 24.53 11.57 -1.54
CA LYS A 210 24.10 12.57 -2.53
C LYS A 210 25.29 13.49 -2.84
N PRO A 211 25.74 13.64 -4.10
CA PRO A 211 26.56 14.78 -4.45
C PRO A 211 25.63 15.98 -4.68
N ASN A 212 25.73 16.97 -3.81
CA ASN A 212 25.25 18.32 -4.09
C ASN A 212 26.18 18.89 -5.17
N LEU A 213 25.70 18.94 -6.41
CA LEU A 213 26.28 19.75 -7.47
C LEU A 213 25.41 20.99 -7.59
N ASP A 214 25.89 22.11 -7.06
CA ASP A 214 25.36 23.43 -7.37
C ASP A 214 25.56 23.70 -8.86
N HIS A 215 24.61 23.28 -9.71
CA HIS A 215 24.55 23.71 -11.10
C HIS A 215 23.74 25.01 -11.15
N ARG A 216 24.42 26.15 -11.01
CA ARG A 216 23.78 27.41 -11.38
C ARG A 216 23.53 27.39 -12.89
N ILE A 217 22.26 27.41 -13.27
CA ILE A 217 21.81 27.50 -14.65
C ILE A 217 22.57 28.63 -15.38
N SER A 218 23.26 28.29 -16.47
CA SER A 218 24.05 29.27 -17.25
C SER A 218 23.12 30.31 -17.89
N SER A 219 23.18 31.57 -17.42
CA SER A 219 22.30 32.67 -17.84
C SER A 219 22.32 32.95 -19.34
N ALA A 220 23.47 32.74 -20.00
CA ALA A 220 23.61 32.87 -21.45
C ALA A 220 22.87 31.77 -22.23
N LYS A 221 22.93 30.51 -21.75
CA LYS A 221 22.22 29.38 -22.38
C LYS A 221 20.70 29.53 -22.22
N LEU A 222 20.27 29.99 -21.04
CA LEU A 222 18.87 30.26 -20.74
C LEU A 222 18.31 31.38 -21.63
N LYS A 223 19.02 32.52 -21.75
CA LYS A 223 18.59 33.63 -22.62
C LYS A 223 18.45 33.19 -24.10
N TYR A 224 19.37 32.37 -24.58
CA TYR A 224 19.33 31.85 -25.95
C TYR A 224 18.16 30.86 -26.16
N MET A 225 17.92 29.95 -25.20
CA MET A 225 16.78 29.02 -25.26
C MET A 225 15.44 29.78 -25.25
N LEU A 226 15.29 30.80 -24.39
CA LEU A 226 14.06 31.59 -24.32
C LEU A 226 13.79 32.34 -25.62
N LYS A 227 14.84 32.88 -26.28
CA LYS A 227 14.70 33.52 -27.59
C LYS A 227 14.26 32.53 -28.68
N LEU A 228 14.81 31.32 -28.65
CA LEU A 228 14.45 30.24 -29.58
C LEU A 228 13.02 29.73 -29.36
N LEU A 229 12.58 29.65 -28.09
CA LEU A 229 11.19 29.31 -27.75
C LEU A 229 10.22 30.43 -28.15
N ALA A 230 10.60 31.70 -27.96
CA ALA A 230 9.78 32.85 -28.32
C ALA A 230 9.59 33.00 -29.84
N SER A 231 10.52 32.52 -30.67
CA SER A 231 10.39 32.49 -32.13
C SER A 231 9.60 31.29 -32.63
N GLU A 232 9.88 30.08 -32.14
CA GLU A 232 9.33 28.84 -32.70
C GLU A 232 8.06 28.32 -32.01
N ALA A 233 7.82 28.72 -30.76
CA ALA A 233 6.70 28.23 -29.95
C ALA A 233 5.65 29.31 -29.63
N GLY A 234 5.51 30.32 -30.49
CA GLY A 234 4.52 31.39 -30.35
C GLY A 234 3.06 30.91 -30.32
N PHE A 235 2.77 29.71 -30.84
CA PHE A 235 1.43 29.10 -30.80
C PHE A 235 0.96 28.70 -29.39
N LEU A 236 1.87 28.58 -28.40
CA LEU A 236 1.54 28.21 -27.01
C LEU A 236 1.13 29.41 -26.14
N VAL A 237 1.15 30.61 -26.72
CA VAL A 237 0.83 31.87 -26.03
C VAL A 237 -0.68 32.12 -26.16
N ASN A 238 -1.34 32.40 -25.04
CA ASN A 238 -2.78 32.67 -25.02
C ASN A 238 -3.12 33.95 -25.81
N SER A 239 -4.27 33.97 -26.49
CA SER A 239 -4.73 35.09 -27.32
C SER A 239 -4.83 36.42 -26.55
N SER A 240 -5.19 36.37 -25.27
CA SER A 240 -5.20 37.55 -24.38
C SER A 240 -3.81 38.11 -24.08
N VAL A 241 -2.77 37.27 -24.07
CA VAL A 241 -1.38 37.67 -23.82
C VAL A 241 -0.76 38.25 -25.10
N LEU A 242 -1.12 37.74 -26.28
CA LEU A 242 -0.70 38.32 -27.56
C LEU A 242 -1.19 39.77 -27.74
N GLN A 243 -2.45 40.06 -27.37
CA GLN A 243 -3.00 41.42 -27.40
C GLN A 243 -2.30 42.38 -26.43
N ALA A 244 -1.79 41.87 -25.31
CA ALA A 244 -1.01 42.66 -24.36
C ALA A 244 0.42 42.93 -24.86
N ILE A 245 1.02 41.95 -25.55
CA ILE A 245 2.38 42.02 -26.10
C ILE A 245 2.50 43.03 -27.25
N GLU A 246 1.44 43.24 -28.05
CA GLU A 246 1.45 44.21 -29.18
C GLU A 246 1.70 45.68 -28.75
N ASN A 247 1.52 46.00 -27.47
CA ASN A 247 1.67 47.36 -26.94
C ASN A 247 2.96 47.57 -26.13
N MET A 248 3.87 46.58 -26.09
CA MET A 248 5.11 46.63 -25.30
C MET A 248 6.36 46.66 -26.20
N ASP A 249 7.50 47.08 -25.63
CA ASP A 249 8.78 47.09 -26.33
C ASP A 249 9.22 45.65 -26.68
N ASP A 250 9.91 45.48 -27.82
CA ASP A 250 10.25 44.16 -28.40
C ASP A 250 10.99 43.22 -27.42
N ASP A 251 11.87 43.74 -26.57
CA ASP A 251 12.62 42.95 -25.58
C ASP A 251 11.73 42.49 -24.39
N GLU A 252 10.78 43.33 -23.96
CA GLU A 252 9.81 42.99 -22.90
C GLU A 252 8.76 42.00 -23.44
N ALA A 253 8.35 42.20 -24.69
CA ALA A 253 7.50 41.29 -25.44
C ALA A 253 8.10 39.88 -25.58
N GLU A 254 9.40 39.76 -25.90
CA GLU A 254 10.11 38.48 -25.98
C GLU A 254 10.11 37.73 -24.63
N LEU A 255 10.31 38.45 -23.51
CA LEU A 255 10.35 37.86 -22.18
C LEU A 255 8.97 37.40 -21.69
N VAL A 256 7.94 38.22 -21.84
CA VAL A 256 6.56 37.87 -21.45
C VAL A 256 6.04 36.69 -22.28
N ARG A 257 6.42 36.65 -23.57
CA ARG A 257 6.11 35.52 -24.45
C ARG A 257 6.77 34.23 -23.95
N ALA A 258 8.06 34.28 -23.62
CA ALA A 258 8.80 33.13 -23.14
C ALA A 258 8.27 32.63 -21.77
N ASP A 259 7.90 33.54 -20.85
CA ASP A 259 7.29 33.19 -19.56
C ASP A 259 5.91 32.52 -19.73
N SER A 260 5.07 33.05 -20.64
CA SER A 260 3.78 32.41 -20.97
C SER A 260 3.97 31.02 -21.56
N ILE A 261 4.98 30.81 -22.40
CA ILE A 261 5.29 29.51 -23.00
C ILE A 261 5.75 28.51 -21.93
N LEU A 262 6.61 28.93 -21.00
CA LEU A 262 7.08 28.06 -19.90
C LEU A 262 5.94 27.63 -18.97
N LYS A 263 5.03 28.56 -18.64
CA LYS A 263 3.80 28.25 -17.88
C LYS A 263 2.91 27.25 -18.62
N SER A 264 2.71 27.44 -19.92
CA SER A 264 1.96 26.49 -20.76
C SER A 264 2.61 25.11 -20.86
N LEU A 265 3.94 25.03 -20.71
CA LEU A 265 4.71 23.77 -20.69
C LEU A 265 4.79 23.12 -19.30
N GLY A 266 4.24 23.76 -18.26
CA GLY A 266 4.27 23.25 -16.89
C GLY A 266 5.64 23.27 -16.23
N VAL A 267 6.53 24.18 -16.68
CA VAL A 267 7.88 24.34 -16.11
C VAL A 267 7.82 25.46 -15.07
N GLU A 268 7.53 25.09 -13.82
CA GLU A 268 7.44 26.03 -12.70
C GLU A 268 8.64 25.89 -11.74
N SER A 269 9.35 24.76 -11.80
CA SER A 269 10.48 24.45 -10.92
C SER A 269 11.85 24.65 -11.59
N GLU A 270 12.83 25.12 -10.81
CA GLU A 270 14.24 25.25 -11.22
C GLU A 270 14.79 23.91 -11.80
N GLY A 271 14.41 22.78 -11.20
CA GLY A 271 14.83 21.45 -11.66
C GLY A 271 14.15 20.98 -12.95
N GLU A 272 12.98 21.51 -13.31
CA GLU A 272 12.33 21.24 -14.60
C GLU A 272 12.95 22.10 -15.70
N MET A 273 13.35 23.32 -15.36
CA MET A 273 14.08 24.22 -16.24
C MET A 273 15.45 23.67 -16.61
N GLU A 274 16.19 23.07 -15.66
CA GLU A 274 17.44 22.37 -15.93
C GLU A 274 17.26 21.16 -16.87
N ARG A 275 16.19 20.39 -16.69
CA ARG A 275 15.88 19.24 -17.57
C ARG A 275 15.52 19.68 -18.98
N LEU A 276 14.74 20.76 -19.10
CA LEU A 276 14.43 21.36 -20.39
C LEU A 276 15.71 21.85 -21.06
N LEU A 277 16.59 22.56 -20.34
CA LEU A 277 17.89 23.00 -20.86
C LEU A 277 18.79 21.84 -21.31
N SER A 278 18.82 20.72 -20.58
CA SER A 278 19.57 19.51 -20.96
C SER A 278 19.07 18.88 -22.27
N CYS A 279 17.80 19.11 -22.63
CA CYS A 279 17.27 18.67 -23.92
C CYS A 279 17.76 19.55 -25.08
N PHE A 280 18.01 20.84 -24.84
CA PHE A 280 18.46 21.82 -25.84
C PHE A 280 19.98 21.88 -26.04
N PHE A 281 20.77 21.59 -25.00
CA PHE A 281 22.23 21.72 -25.03
C PHE A 281 22.92 20.42 -24.59
N HIS A 282 24.14 20.19 -25.08
CA HIS A 282 25.04 19.22 -24.44
C HIS A 282 25.67 19.85 -23.19
N ASP A 283 25.75 19.07 -22.10
CA ASP A 283 26.55 19.43 -20.92
C ASP A 283 28.04 19.37 -21.26
N VAL A 284 28.52 20.41 -21.93
CA VAL A 284 29.95 20.68 -22.04
C VAL A 284 30.38 21.33 -20.73
N ALA A 285 31.24 20.64 -19.99
CA ALA A 285 31.94 21.17 -18.83
C ALA A 285 32.45 22.60 -19.11
N PRO A 286 32.31 23.55 -18.18
CA PRO A 286 32.63 24.94 -18.45
C PRO A 286 34.11 25.09 -18.83
N PRO A 287 34.45 25.68 -19.98
CA PRO A 287 35.77 26.25 -20.16
C PRO A 287 35.94 27.33 -19.08
N ARG A 288 36.99 27.21 -18.27
CA ARG A 288 37.41 28.25 -17.34
C ARG A 288 37.80 29.48 -18.14
N GLU A 289 36.85 30.37 -18.37
CA GLU A 289 37.00 31.82 -18.60
C GLU A 289 35.64 32.37 -19.06
N GLU A 290 35.05 33.27 -18.26
CA GLU A 290 33.88 34.03 -18.68
C GLU A 290 34.26 35.06 -19.76
N PRO A 291 33.68 35.03 -20.97
CA PRO A 291 33.78 36.16 -21.87
C PRO A 291 32.78 37.24 -21.47
N ARG A 292 33.33 38.36 -20.99
CA ARG A 292 32.60 39.63 -20.79
C ARG A 292 31.93 40.08 -22.10
N ASN A 293 30.67 40.49 -21.98
CA ASN A 293 29.89 41.36 -22.87
C ASN A 293 30.08 41.12 -24.39
N ILE A 294 29.23 40.28 -24.98
CA ILE A 294 29.07 40.19 -26.43
C ILE A 294 27.94 41.13 -26.84
N GLN A 295 28.30 42.19 -27.58
CA GLN A 295 27.35 43.05 -28.29
C GLN A 295 26.54 42.22 -29.30
N LEU A 296 25.22 42.25 -29.14
CA LEU A 296 24.24 41.73 -30.08
C LEU A 296 24.37 42.52 -31.38
N ASN A 297 25.08 41.95 -32.37
CA ASN A 297 24.91 42.18 -33.81
C ASN A 297 25.99 41.39 -34.57
N ARG A 298 25.84 40.06 -34.64
CA ARG A 298 26.41 39.19 -35.69
C ARG A 298 25.80 37.78 -35.60
N GLU A 299 25.44 37.29 -36.78
CA GLU A 299 24.78 36.04 -37.17
C GLU A 299 24.68 34.91 -36.11
N GLY A 300 23.44 34.57 -35.73
CA GLY A 300 23.10 33.61 -34.66
C GLY A 300 23.59 32.17 -34.85
N ALA A 301 24.09 31.80 -36.04
CA ALA A 301 24.57 30.45 -36.34
C ALA A 301 25.91 30.11 -35.65
N GLU A 302 26.80 31.09 -35.43
CA GLU A 302 28.10 30.85 -34.77
C GLU A 302 27.97 30.70 -33.25
N ILE A 303 27.01 31.40 -32.65
CA ILE A 303 26.72 31.38 -31.20
C ILE A 303 26.12 30.03 -30.79
N ALA A 304 25.22 29.48 -31.60
CA ALA A 304 24.64 28.14 -31.39
C ALA A 304 25.71 27.04 -31.32
N LYS A 305 26.74 27.14 -32.17
CA LYS A 305 27.83 26.16 -32.26
C LYS A 305 28.79 26.24 -31.06
N ARG A 306 29.05 27.45 -30.54
CA ARG A 306 29.87 27.65 -29.32
C ARG A 306 29.18 27.21 -28.03
N LEU A 307 27.85 27.29 -27.96
CA LEU A 307 27.06 26.94 -26.76
C LEU A 307 26.69 25.45 -26.67
N GLY A 308 27.01 24.65 -27.70
CA GLY A 308 26.74 23.21 -27.73
C GLY A 308 25.26 22.87 -27.99
N LEU A 309 24.58 23.67 -28.81
CA LEU A 309 23.17 23.48 -29.16
C LEU A 309 22.98 22.15 -29.90
N LYS A 310 22.04 21.35 -29.42
CA LYS A 310 21.79 19.98 -29.89
C LYS A 310 20.76 19.92 -31.03
N ILE A 311 20.11 21.05 -31.34
CA ILE A 311 18.87 21.10 -32.11
C ILE A 311 18.91 22.26 -33.11
N HIS A 312 18.40 22.05 -34.32
CA HIS A 312 18.14 23.08 -35.32
C HIS A 312 16.86 23.87 -34.95
N PRO A 313 16.71 25.17 -35.30
CA PRO A 313 15.49 25.95 -35.02
C PRO A 313 14.19 25.22 -35.38
N ASP A 314 14.15 24.49 -36.49
CA ASP A 314 12.96 23.77 -36.96
C ASP A 314 12.57 22.54 -36.10
N ASP A 315 13.49 21.99 -35.29
CA ASP A 315 13.28 20.78 -34.50
C ASP A 315 12.88 21.07 -33.04
N VAL A 316 12.77 22.35 -32.67
CA VAL A 316 12.41 22.81 -31.32
C VAL A 316 11.08 22.22 -30.86
N ILE A 317 10.08 22.16 -31.75
CA ILE A 317 8.76 21.59 -31.44
C ILE A 317 8.84 20.08 -31.16
N GLN A 318 9.72 19.35 -31.84
CA GLN A 318 9.90 17.91 -31.59
C GLN A 318 10.51 17.65 -30.22
N VAL A 319 11.44 18.52 -29.79
CA VAL A 319 12.06 18.41 -28.47
C VAL A 319 11.10 18.80 -27.36
N ILE A 320 10.28 19.85 -27.56
CA ILE A 320 9.19 20.18 -26.64
C ILE A 320 8.22 19.00 -26.51
N LYS A 321 7.83 18.35 -27.60
CA LYS A 321 6.97 17.15 -27.55
C LYS A 321 7.60 16.00 -26.78
N LYS A 322 8.89 15.72 -27.00
CA LYS A 322 9.63 14.71 -26.23
C LYS A 322 9.70 15.06 -24.74
N PHE A 323 9.89 16.34 -24.41
CA PHE A 323 9.92 16.83 -23.03
C PHE A 323 8.56 16.65 -22.34
N VAL A 324 7.46 17.02 -22.99
CA VAL A 324 6.10 16.81 -22.47
C VAL A 324 5.78 15.32 -22.31
N GLU A 325 6.25 14.48 -23.23
CA GLU A 325 6.11 13.02 -23.13
C GLU A 325 6.91 12.43 -21.95
N VAL A 326 8.11 12.97 -21.68
CA VAL A 326 8.92 12.62 -20.51
C VAL A 326 8.24 13.07 -19.21
N LEU A 327 7.68 14.29 -19.15
CA LEU A 327 6.91 14.77 -17.99
C LEU A 327 5.69 13.89 -17.72
N LYS A 328 4.91 13.56 -18.76
CA LYS A 328 3.75 12.67 -18.64
C LYS A 328 4.13 11.26 -18.18
N ASN A 329 5.26 10.74 -18.62
CA ASN A 329 5.79 9.45 -18.18
C ASN A 329 6.29 9.46 -16.72
N LEU A 330 6.77 10.62 -16.24
CA LEU A 330 7.15 10.84 -14.85
C LEU A 330 5.92 10.92 -13.93
N GLU A 331 4.87 11.64 -14.33
CA GLU A 331 3.58 11.67 -13.62
C GLU A 331 2.97 10.27 -13.52
N LEU A 332 2.95 9.52 -14.64
CA LEU A 332 2.50 8.13 -14.65
C LEU A 332 3.36 7.21 -13.75
N ASN A 333 4.62 7.54 -13.51
CA ASN A 333 5.49 6.77 -12.62
C ASN A 333 5.29 7.13 -11.14
N GLU A 334 4.99 8.39 -10.82
CA GLU A 334 4.57 8.82 -9.48
C GLU A 334 3.19 8.21 -9.12
N GLU A 335 2.23 8.18 -10.06
CA GLU A 335 0.96 7.46 -9.88
C GLU A 335 1.15 5.95 -9.69
N LYS A 336 2.15 5.35 -10.34
CA LYS A 336 2.52 3.93 -10.14
C LYS A 336 3.22 3.67 -8.81
N LYS A 337 3.98 4.63 -8.26
CA LYS A 337 4.55 4.53 -6.89
C LYS A 337 3.46 4.56 -5.83
N ILE A 338 2.41 5.37 -6.01
CA ILE A 338 1.23 5.38 -5.12
C ILE A 338 0.48 4.03 -5.21
N ARG A 339 0.53 3.35 -6.37
CA ARG A 339 0.07 1.95 -6.56
C ARG A 339 1.12 0.88 -6.21
N GLY A 340 2.05 1.17 -5.29
CA GLY A 340 3.15 0.31 -4.84
C GLY A 340 2.77 -1.06 -4.23
N THR A 341 1.50 -1.46 -4.23
CA THR A 341 1.06 -2.79 -3.76
C THR A 341 1.24 -3.90 -4.80
N ARG A 342 1.46 -3.60 -6.09
CA ARG A 342 1.58 -4.63 -7.15
C ARG A 342 2.98 -5.22 -7.32
N GLY A 343 4.05 -4.48 -7.02
CA GLY A 343 5.43 -4.98 -7.09
C GLY A 343 5.74 -6.03 -6.03
N ALA A 344 5.30 -5.79 -4.78
CA ALA A 344 5.44 -6.73 -3.67
C ALA A 344 4.64 -8.03 -3.89
N ARG A 345 3.48 -7.95 -4.55
CA ARG A 345 2.64 -9.13 -4.85
C ARG A 345 3.30 -10.07 -5.87
N ARG A 346 3.93 -9.53 -6.92
CA ARG A 346 4.66 -10.31 -7.94
C ARG A 346 5.91 -11.00 -7.39
N GLN A 347 6.64 -10.36 -6.47
CA GLN A 347 7.78 -10.99 -5.81
C GLN A 347 7.32 -12.09 -4.84
N LYS A 348 6.22 -11.89 -4.12
CA LYS A 348 5.65 -12.90 -3.22
C LYS A 348 5.11 -14.12 -3.97
N GLU A 349 4.44 -13.92 -5.10
CA GLU A 349 3.96 -15.02 -5.97
C GLU A 349 5.12 -15.87 -6.52
N LYS A 350 6.23 -15.25 -6.95
CA LYS A 350 7.43 -16.01 -7.40
C LYS A 350 8.07 -16.83 -6.28
N VAL A 351 8.18 -16.28 -5.06
CA VAL A 351 8.75 -16.99 -3.92
C VAL A 351 7.85 -18.16 -3.48
N GLU A 352 6.53 -18.01 -3.58
CA GLU A 352 5.58 -19.10 -3.29
C GLU A 352 5.65 -20.22 -4.35
N GLU A 353 5.78 -19.88 -5.64
CA GLU A 353 5.97 -20.87 -6.71
C GLU A 353 7.28 -21.66 -6.57
N GLU A 354 8.38 -20.99 -6.21
CA GLU A 354 9.68 -21.65 -5.97
C GLU A 354 9.63 -22.59 -4.76
N LYS A 355 8.97 -22.18 -3.66
CA LYS A 355 8.75 -23.05 -2.49
C LYS A 355 7.90 -24.29 -2.83
N LEU A 356 6.82 -24.12 -3.59
CA LEU A 356 5.97 -25.21 -4.05
C LEU A 356 6.73 -26.21 -4.91
N ASN A 357 7.58 -25.72 -5.82
CA ASN A 357 8.45 -26.56 -6.64
C ASN A 357 9.50 -27.31 -5.82
N GLY A 358 10.11 -26.64 -4.82
CA GLY A 358 11.03 -27.27 -3.88
C GLY A 358 10.37 -28.41 -3.09
N MET A 359 9.15 -28.20 -2.60
CA MET A 359 8.39 -29.21 -1.84
C MET A 359 7.99 -30.41 -2.72
N MET A 360 7.62 -30.18 -3.98
CA MET A 360 7.37 -31.26 -4.93
C MET A 360 8.62 -32.09 -5.23
N LEU A 361 9.80 -31.46 -5.29
CA LEU A 361 11.06 -32.15 -5.51
C LEU A 361 11.40 -33.07 -4.33
N ASN A 362 11.31 -32.55 -3.10
CA ASN A 362 11.51 -33.35 -1.88
C ASN A 362 10.59 -34.58 -1.85
N ARG A 363 9.30 -34.41 -2.19
CA ARG A 363 8.36 -35.55 -2.21
C ARG A 363 8.73 -36.61 -3.25
N LYS A 364 9.32 -36.22 -4.39
CA LYS A 364 9.83 -37.17 -5.39
C LYS A 364 11.06 -37.90 -4.87
N ASP A 365 11.96 -37.23 -4.18
CA ASP A 365 13.19 -37.82 -3.65
C ASP A 365 12.92 -38.77 -2.49
N GLN A 366 11.98 -38.42 -1.60
CA GLN A 366 11.46 -39.31 -0.55
C GLN A 366 10.85 -40.59 -1.14
N LYS A 367 10.08 -40.51 -2.23
CA LYS A 367 9.57 -41.70 -2.92
C LYS A 367 10.69 -42.58 -3.47
N LYS A 368 11.73 -41.97 -4.06
CA LYS A 368 12.91 -42.71 -4.54
C LYS A 368 13.67 -43.37 -3.40
N PHE A 369 13.75 -42.75 -2.22
CA PHE A 369 14.33 -43.37 -1.03
C PHE A 369 13.62 -44.67 -0.68
N TRP A 370 12.31 -44.65 -0.48
CA TRP A 370 11.55 -45.86 -0.12
C TRP A 370 11.60 -46.95 -1.21
N LEU A 371 11.59 -46.57 -2.48
CA LEU A 371 11.77 -47.52 -3.58
C LEU A 371 13.17 -48.17 -3.58
N ARG A 372 14.22 -47.43 -3.20
CA ARG A 372 15.56 -47.99 -3.03
C ARG A 372 15.62 -48.90 -1.81
N ALA A 373 15.08 -48.47 -0.67
CA ALA A 373 15.00 -49.25 0.56
C ALA A 373 14.32 -50.62 0.35
N GLN A 374 13.24 -50.67 -0.44
CA GLN A 374 12.57 -51.92 -0.78
C GLN A 374 13.41 -52.85 -1.69
N ARG A 375 14.26 -52.26 -2.54
CA ARG A 375 15.06 -52.99 -3.55
C ARG A 375 16.46 -53.38 -3.07
N VAL A 376 16.78 -53.14 -1.79
CA VAL A 376 18.09 -53.48 -1.22
C VAL A 376 18.40 -54.97 -1.39
N LEU A 377 17.39 -55.83 -1.22
CA LEU A 377 17.53 -57.26 -1.51
C LEU A 377 16.91 -57.60 -2.87
N PRO A 378 17.67 -58.21 -3.79
CA PRO A 378 17.13 -58.77 -5.02
C PRO A 378 16.07 -59.83 -4.74
N ILE A 379 15.05 -59.90 -5.59
CA ILE A 379 14.01 -60.97 -5.54
C ILE A 379 14.67 -62.37 -5.64
N LEU A 380 15.81 -62.46 -6.32
CA LEU A 380 16.59 -63.69 -6.41
C LEU A 380 17.08 -64.16 -5.03
N SER A 381 17.63 -63.26 -4.21
CA SER A 381 18.13 -63.59 -2.86
C SER A 381 17.01 -64.14 -1.98
N TYR A 382 15.82 -63.54 -2.03
CA TYR A 382 14.65 -64.06 -1.31
C TYR A 382 14.28 -65.49 -1.74
N ARG A 383 14.28 -65.78 -3.05
CA ARG A 383 14.00 -67.14 -3.55
C ARG A 383 15.06 -68.15 -3.09
N VAL A 384 16.33 -67.76 -3.07
CA VAL A 384 17.41 -68.60 -2.56
C VAL A 384 17.20 -68.89 -1.08
N TRP A 385 16.87 -67.88 -0.26
CA TRP A 385 16.59 -68.07 1.16
C TRP A 385 15.42 -69.03 1.40
N THR A 386 14.31 -68.87 0.68
CA THR A 386 13.16 -69.79 0.83
C THR A 386 13.49 -71.23 0.44
N SER A 387 14.30 -71.43 -0.61
CA SER A 387 14.75 -72.76 -1.01
C SER A 387 15.73 -73.35 0.00
N LEU A 388 16.66 -72.53 0.52
CA LEU A 388 17.62 -72.92 1.54
C LEU A 388 16.93 -73.31 2.85
N GLU A 389 15.94 -72.52 3.30
CA GLU A 389 15.15 -72.81 4.49
C GLU A 389 14.46 -74.18 4.38
N LYS A 390 13.79 -74.44 3.25
CA LYS A 390 13.16 -75.75 2.99
C LYS A 390 14.19 -76.89 3.02
N GLY A 391 15.35 -76.68 2.41
CA GLY A 391 16.45 -77.65 2.41
C GLY A 391 17.00 -77.93 3.81
N LEU A 392 17.20 -76.89 4.62
CA LEU A 392 17.70 -77.00 6.00
C LEU A 392 16.69 -77.67 6.93
N ILE A 393 15.39 -77.40 6.77
CA ILE A 393 14.32 -78.08 7.52
C ILE A 393 14.36 -79.59 7.24
N GLU A 394 14.47 -79.97 5.97
CA GLU A 394 14.53 -81.37 5.58
C GLU A 394 15.84 -82.04 6.02
N TYR A 395 16.96 -81.33 5.95
CA TYR A 395 18.24 -81.81 6.46
C TYR A 395 18.21 -82.02 7.98
N LEU A 396 17.62 -81.11 8.74
CA LEU A 396 17.42 -81.26 10.18
C LEU A 396 16.54 -82.47 10.51
N ARG A 397 15.50 -82.73 9.71
CA ARG A 397 14.67 -83.93 9.82
C ARG A 397 15.52 -85.20 9.69
N ILE A 398 16.37 -85.28 8.67
CA ILE A 398 17.27 -86.42 8.45
C ILE A 398 18.30 -86.54 9.57
N LEU A 399 18.87 -85.44 10.06
CA LEU A 399 19.83 -85.46 11.17
C LEU A 399 19.20 -86.01 12.45
N ASN A 400 17.97 -85.63 12.76
CA ASN A 400 17.24 -86.17 13.90
C ASN A 400 16.96 -87.67 13.74
N GLN A 401 16.59 -88.12 12.53
CA GLN A 401 16.47 -89.56 12.23
C GLN A 401 17.80 -90.29 12.37
N ARG A 402 18.90 -89.68 11.94
CA ARG A 402 20.24 -90.26 12.11
C ARG A 402 20.61 -90.37 13.58
N LYS A 403 20.28 -89.37 14.39
CA LYS A 403 20.51 -89.39 15.84
C LYS A 403 19.77 -90.56 16.49
N THR A 404 18.47 -90.72 16.20
CA THR A 404 17.69 -91.84 16.77
C THR A 404 18.28 -93.19 16.37
N LEU A 405 18.67 -93.35 15.10
CA LEU A 405 19.32 -94.59 14.63
C LEU A 405 20.67 -94.84 15.32
N ILE A 406 21.47 -93.81 15.57
CA ILE A 406 22.75 -93.95 16.31
C ILE A 406 22.48 -94.41 17.75
N ASP A 407 21.47 -93.81 18.41
CA ASP A 407 21.09 -94.18 19.77
C ASP A 407 20.62 -95.66 19.81
N GLU A 408 19.80 -96.07 18.85
CA GLU A 408 19.35 -97.47 18.68
C GLU A 408 20.51 -98.43 18.44
N VAL A 409 21.42 -98.11 17.52
CA VAL A 409 22.61 -98.94 17.23
C VAL A 409 23.52 -99.03 18.45
N SER A 410 23.70 -97.93 19.21
CA SER A 410 24.49 -97.95 20.43
C SER A 410 23.86 -98.84 21.51
N GLY A 411 22.53 -98.81 21.64
CA GLY A 411 21.78 -99.69 22.53
C GLY A 411 21.92 -101.16 22.14
N LEU A 412 21.75 -101.47 20.85
CA LEU A 412 21.95 -102.84 20.33
C LEU A 412 23.39 -103.32 20.50
N GLN A 413 24.37 -102.44 20.38
CA GLN A 413 25.78 -102.78 20.60
C GLN A 413 26.04 -103.08 22.08
N ALA A 414 25.50 -102.29 23.01
CA ALA A 414 25.60 -102.55 24.44
C ALA A 414 24.96 -103.91 24.81
N GLN A 415 23.75 -104.17 24.32
CA GLN A 415 23.08 -105.46 24.49
C GLN A 415 23.90 -106.63 23.91
N ASN A 416 24.50 -106.45 22.74
CA ASN A 416 25.38 -107.46 22.15
C ASN A 416 26.63 -107.72 23.01
N VAL A 417 27.22 -106.69 23.61
CA VAL A 417 28.36 -106.83 24.52
C VAL A 417 27.95 -107.56 25.79
N GLU A 418 26.80 -107.23 26.37
CA GLU A 418 26.24 -107.94 27.54
C GLU A 418 25.95 -109.40 27.22
N LEU A 419 25.29 -109.70 26.10
CA LEU A 419 25.02 -111.06 25.64
C LEU A 419 26.31 -111.85 25.40
N LYS A 420 27.32 -111.25 24.77
CA LYS A 420 28.64 -111.87 24.60
C LYS A 420 29.33 -112.10 25.96
N GLY A 421 29.19 -111.18 26.90
CA GLY A 421 29.70 -111.32 28.27
C GLY A 421 29.04 -112.47 29.02
N LEU A 422 27.71 -112.54 28.97
CA LEU A 422 26.90 -113.59 29.56
C LEU A 422 27.21 -114.95 28.92
N LEU A 423 27.35 -115.01 27.59
CA LEU A 423 27.77 -116.21 26.89
C LEU A 423 29.16 -116.68 27.34
N ARG A 424 30.14 -115.77 27.47
CA ARG A 424 31.46 -116.11 28.02
C ARG A 424 31.37 -116.65 29.44
N GLN A 425 30.52 -116.06 30.29
CA GLN A 425 30.29 -116.53 31.65
C GLN A 425 29.68 -117.94 31.66
N TYR A 426 28.69 -118.21 30.81
CA TYR A 426 28.11 -119.55 30.68
C TYR A 426 29.11 -120.57 30.13
N LEU A 427 29.93 -120.20 29.14
CA LEU A 427 30.96 -121.06 28.58
C LEU A 427 32.08 -121.37 29.59
N GLY A 428 32.42 -120.42 30.47
CA GLY A 428 33.46 -120.56 31.51
C GLY A 428 32.96 -121.08 32.86
N SER A 429 31.71 -121.56 32.96
CA SER A 429 31.18 -122.15 34.20
C SER A 429 31.78 -123.52 34.46
N ALA A 430 32.20 -123.80 35.70
CA ALA A 430 32.82 -125.07 36.10
C ALA A 430 31.94 -126.30 35.80
N VAL A 431 30.61 -126.12 35.77
CA VAL A 431 29.64 -127.16 35.41
C VAL A 431 29.87 -127.71 33.99
N ASN A 432 30.45 -126.93 33.07
CA ASN A 432 30.74 -127.42 31.71
C ASN A 432 31.86 -128.45 31.66
N ASP A 433 32.81 -128.40 32.61
CA ASP A 433 33.93 -129.34 32.71
C ASP A 433 33.55 -130.61 33.51
N GLU A 434 32.45 -130.55 34.29
CA GLU A 434 31.89 -131.67 35.05
C GLU A 434 31.02 -132.61 34.19
N LEU A 435 30.65 -132.20 32.97
CA LEU A 435 29.82 -132.99 32.06
C LEU A 435 30.68 -133.94 31.22
N LEU A 436 30.23 -135.19 31.08
CA LEU A 436 30.91 -136.23 30.27
C LEU A 436 31.13 -135.83 28.80
N ILE A 437 30.28 -134.94 28.28
CA ILE A 437 30.43 -134.31 26.96
C ILE A 437 30.20 -132.81 27.16
N PRO A 438 31.22 -131.96 26.95
CA PRO A 438 31.07 -130.53 27.16
C PRO A 438 30.13 -129.93 26.10
N PRO A 439 29.20 -129.03 26.48
CA PRO A 439 28.21 -128.44 25.56
C PRO A 439 28.81 -127.75 24.34
N THR A 440 30.04 -127.26 24.44
CA THR A 440 30.83 -126.67 23.35
C THR A 440 31.06 -127.62 22.17
N GLN A 441 31.03 -128.94 22.37
CA GLN A 441 31.16 -129.94 21.30
C GLN A 441 29.84 -130.22 20.56
N MET A 442 28.69 -129.83 21.13
CA MET A 442 27.36 -130.02 20.55
C MET A 442 26.87 -128.79 19.78
N ILE A 443 27.41 -127.60 20.05
CA ILE A 443 27.01 -126.35 19.38
C ILE A 443 27.68 -126.28 18.00
N ARG A 444 26.90 -126.50 16.93
CA ARG A 444 27.31 -126.19 15.56
C ARG A 444 27.01 -124.73 15.27
N VAL A 445 28.04 -123.89 15.22
CA VAL A 445 27.90 -122.52 14.70
C VAL A 445 27.66 -122.64 13.19
N GLN A 446 26.45 -122.33 12.72
CA GLN A 446 26.22 -122.14 11.30
C GLN A 446 26.95 -120.87 10.88
N GLU A 447 27.95 -120.98 10.01
CA GLU A 447 28.54 -119.81 9.39
C GLU A 447 27.47 -119.06 8.58
N PRO A 448 27.46 -117.72 8.61
CA PRO A 448 26.49 -116.95 7.85
C PRO A 448 26.68 -117.25 6.36
N SER A 449 25.61 -117.71 5.70
CA SER A 449 25.56 -117.85 4.26
C SER A 449 25.77 -116.50 3.60
N HIS A 450 26.94 -116.27 3.00
CA HIS A 450 27.16 -115.13 2.11
C HIS A 450 26.24 -115.28 0.88
N GLN A 451 25.22 -114.43 0.80
CA GLN A 451 24.51 -114.09 -0.43
C GLN A 451 24.61 -112.58 -0.64
#